data_AF-A0A9J7MRA7-F1
#
_entry.id   AF-A0A9J7MRA7-F1
#
_cell.length_a   1.000
_cell.length_b   1.000
_cell.length_c   1.000
_cell.angle_alpha   90.00
_cell.angle_beta   90.00
_cell.angle_gamma   90.00
#
_symmetry.space_group_name_H-M   'P 1'
#
loop_
_entity.id
_entity.type
_entity.pdbx_description
1 polymer ?
#
loop_
_entity_poly.entity_id
_entity_poly.type
_entity_poly.pdbx_seq_one_letter_code
_entity_poly.pdbx_strand_id
1 'polypeptide(L)'
;MPVPPRIRDEFRLYRVFPRHHDTVRFYTTPWLTNQVPFLVYRLLLCVYNVSVLVVYVKGGEWAWNPKVLITLTYQTYILWTVYSFWSAVVCFVLYFGSTYHHLRGQIESCSLISPDSFSQEVQDSPDNKNTSRADAPSPASESCDAATPDEHTVNDNDSRFGTTLDATALLQGYLRDDSRHTTADTGTVTSLPDRYPRLPWYLGCQWVLYTAPAVSALPITVVFWSLMRPAGQSVVIENVLIHAMNSVTAFLELFITGLPVSLLHVVYPILYLLWYIVFSLIYVEAGGTDLWGNHYIYKVFDFEGNPSLTAGLVVAVVGLLLVSHVIVFFLSLLRDKILVCVSRR
;
A
#
# COMPACT_ATOMS: atom_id res chain seq x y z
N MET A 1 15.83 -5.48 -12.37
CA MET A 1 15.57 -4.45 -11.34
C MET A 1 16.27 -3.17 -11.75
N PRO A 2 15.59 -2.01 -11.72
CA PRO A 2 16.23 -0.74 -12.00
C PRO A 2 17.31 -0.44 -10.95
N VAL A 3 18.43 0.15 -11.39
CA VAL A 3 19.52 0.61 -10.53
C VAL A 3 18.95 1.56 -9.47
N PRO A 4 19.26 1.37 -8.16
CA PRO A 4 18.76 2.27 -7.13
C PRO A 4 19.20 3.71 -7.45
N PRO A 5 18.30 4.71 -7.27
CA PRO A 5 18.63 6.10 -7.55
C PRO A 5 19.86 6.51 -6.75
N ARG A 6 20.75 7.30 -7.37
CA ARG A 6 21.87 7.88 -6.62
C ARG A 6 21.29 8.85 -5.60
N ILE A 7 21.94 9.02 -4.45
CA ILE A 7 21.47 9.98 -3.43
C ILE A 7 21.30 11.41 -3.99
N ARG A 8 22.07 11.77 -5.01
CA ARG A 8 21.96 13.05 -5.73
C ARG A 8 20.64 13.21 -6.48
N ASP A 9 20.02 12.11 -6.89
CA ASP A 9 18.75 12.12 -7.61
C ASP A 9 17.57 12.41 -6.67
N GLU A 10 17.72 12.15 -5.36
CA GLU A 10 16.72 12.50 -4.34
C GLU A 10 16.52 14.02 -4.21
N PHE A 11 17.58 14.82 -4.40
CA PHE A 11 17.55 16.28 -4.20
C PHE A 11 17.10 17.07 -5.45
N ARG A 12 16.59 16.39 -6.48
CA ARG A 12 16.11 17.06 -7.69
C ARG A 12 14.72 17.66 -7.44
N LEU A 13 14.55 18.98 -7.64
CA LEU A 13 13.31 19.72 -7.38
C LEU A 13 12.03 19.07 -7.94
N TYR A 14 12.10 18.40 -9.09
CA TYR A 14 10.92 17.73 -9.65
C TYR A 14 10.36 16.59 -8.76
N ARG A 15 11.16 16.04 -7.84
CA ARG A 15 10.75 15.05 -6.84
C ARG A 15 9.96 15.62 -5.67
N VAL A 16 9.81 16.95 -5.59
CA VAL A 16 8.78 17.55 -4.72
C VAL A 16 7.40 17.06 -5.15
N PHE A 17 7.17 16.88 -6.45
CA PHE A 17 5.90 16.39 -6.97
C PHE A 17 5.80 14.86 -6.90
N PRO A 18 4.59 14.30 -6.73
CA PRO A 18 4.37 12.85 -6.71
C PRO A 18 4.72 12.20 -8.05
N ARG A 19 5.98 11.78 -8.19
CA ARG A 19 6.52 11.11 -9.37
C ARG A 19 7.16 9.80 -8.97
N HIS A 20 6.71 8.72 -9.60
CA HIS A 20 7.23 7.38 -9.39
C HIS A 20 6.98 6.53 -10.63
N HIS A 21 7.93 5.67 -10.98
CA HIS A 21 7.81 4.78 -12.14
C HIS A 21 6.91 3.57 -11.84
N ASP A 22 7.01 3.03 -10.63
CA ASP A 22 6.26 1.87 -10.20
C ASP A 22 4.99 2.32 -9.46
N THR A 23 3.86 2.31 -10.17
CA THR A 23 2.52 2.63 -9.65
C THR A 23 1.96 1.51 -8.80
N VAL A 24 2.41 0.27 -9.02
CA VAL A 24 1.88 -0.95 -8.38
C VAL A 24 2.10 -0.91 -6.87
N ARG A 25 3.26 -0.39 -6.46
CA ARG A 25 3.64 -0.15 -5.06
C ARG A 25 2.64 0.64 -4.20
N PHE A 26 1.76 1.42 -4.81
CA PHE A 26 0.78 2.23 -4.07
C PHE A 26 -0.45 1.43 -3.66
N TYR A 27 -0.76 0.32 -4.32
CA TYR A 27 -1.96 -0.48 -4.07
C TYR A 27 -1.69 -1.97 -3.90
N THR A 28 -0.42 -2.37 -3.74
CA THR A 28 -0.03 -3.74 -3.43
C THR A 28 0.92 -3.81 -2.26
N THR A 29 1.01 -5.01 -1.68
CA THR A 29 2.07 -5.37 -0.75
C THR A 29 3.21 -6.07 -1.48
N PRO A 30 4.48 -5.75 -1.17
CA PRO A 30 5.63 -6.43 -1.75
C PRO A 30 5.91 -7.80 -1.10
N TRP A 31 5.21 -8.15 0.00
CA TRP A 31 5.48 -9.36 0.79
C TRP A 31 4.71 -10.59 0.34
N LEU A 32 3.58 -10.39 -0.34
CA LEU A 32 2.66 -11.46 -0.71
C LEU A 32 2.41 -11.39 -2.20
N THR A 33 2.35 -12.55 -2.85
CA THR A 33 1.98 -12.60 -4.26
C THR A 33 0.47 -12.53 -4.44
N ASN A 34 -0.28 -13.16 -3.54
CA ASN A 34 -1.73 -12.96 -3.43
C ASN A 34 -2.03 -11.63 -2.73
N GLN A 35 -2.72 -10.72 -3.42
CA GLN A 35 -3.06 -9.38 -2.92
C GLN A 35 -4.39 -9.33 -2.14
N VAL A 36 -5.17 -10.42 -2.09
CA VAL A 36 -6.43 -10.47 -1.30
C VAL A 36 -6.18 -10.16 0.19
N PRO A 37 -5.19 -10.75 0.87
CA PRO A 37 -4.91 -10.39 2.26
C PRO A 37 -4.54 -8.92 2.45
N PHE A 38 -3.90 -8.31 1.45
CA PHE A 38 -3.58 -6.88 1.50
C PHE A 38 -4.83 -6.01 1.35
N LEU A 39 -5.77 -6.37 0.48
CA LEU A 39 -7.06 -5.70 0.39
C LEU A 39 -7.84 -5.79 1.72
N VAL A 40 -7.85 -6.98 2.34
CA VAL A 40 -8.45 -7.17 3.68
C VAL A 40 -7.76 -6.28 4.71
N TYR A 41 -6.42 -6.22 4.71
CA TYR A 41 -5.66 -5.31 5.58
C TYR A 41 -6.08 -3.85 5.41
N ARG A 42 -6.24 -3.36 4.17
CA ARG A 42 -6.70 -1.98 3.91
C ARG A 42 -8.08 -1.71 4.50
N LEU A 43 -9.01 -2.65 4.34
CA LEU A 43 -10.36 -2.53 4.92
C LEU A 43 -10.31 -2.55 6.46
N LEU A 44 -9.53 -3.46 7.05
CA LEU A 44 -9.36 -3.55 8.49
C LEU A 44 -8.73 -2.27 9.07
N LEU A 45 -7.73 -1.69 8.39
CA LEU A 45 -7.11 -0.45 8.81
C LEU A 45 -8.09 0.73 8.73
N CYS A 46 -8.89 0.80 7.67
CA CYS A 46 -9.95 1.80 7.54
C CYS A 46 -10.97 1.67 8.68
N VAL A 47 -11.48 0.46 8.93
CA VAL A 47 -12.42 0.18 10.02
C VAL A 47 -11.80 0.52 11.38
N TYR A 48 -10.54 0.16 11.60
CA TYR A 48 -9.80 0.49 12.82
C TYR A 48 -9.75 2.01 13.04
N ASN A 49 -9.28 2.78 12.05
CA ASN A 49 -9.17 4.24 12.18
C ASN A 49 -10.54 4.92 12.37
N VAL A 50 -11.57 4.48 11.66
CA VAL A 50 -12.94 4.97 11.86
C VAL A 50 -13.47 4.62 13.26
N SER A 51 -13.24 3.39 13.72
CA SER A 51 -13.71 2.93 15.04
C SER A 51 -13.04 3.71 16.16
N VAL A 52 -11.73 3.89 16.07
CA VAL A 52 -10.94 4.77 16.92
C VAL A 52 -11.57 6.17 16.90
N LEU A 53 -11.70 6.82 15.74
CA LEU A 53 -12.28 8.16 15.62
C LEU A 53 -13.68 8.25 16.26
N VAL A 54 -14.55 7.25 16.09
CA VAL A 54 -15.89 7.21 16.69
C VAL A 54 -15.83 7.06 18.21
N VAL A 55 -14.99 6.16 18.72
CA VAL A 55 -14.76 6.00 20.17
C VAL A 55 -14.28 7.32 20.76
N TYR A 56 -13.42 8.06 20.07
CA TYR A 56 -12.97 9.38 20.52
C TYR A 56 -14.06 10.42 20.56
N VAL A 57 -14.87 10.51 19.49
CA VAL A 57 -15.99 11.46 19.45
C VAL A 57 -17.03 11.14 20.54
N LYS A 58 -17.20 9.88 20.91
CA LYS A 58 -18.26 9.43 21.84
C LYS A 58 -17.82 9.19 23.29
N GLY A 59 -16.57 8.84 23.55
CA GLY A 59 -16.18 8.13 24.79
C GLY A 59 -14.95 8.66 25.51
N GLY A 60 -14.26 9.68 25.00
CA GLY A 60 -13.16 10.31 25.73
C GLY A 60 -13.64 11.35 26.75
N GLU A 61 -12.72 11.93 27.53
CA GLU A 61 -12.98 13.13 28.36
C GLU A 61 -13.57 14.31 27.55
N TRP A 62 -13.47 14.21 26.22
CA TRP A 62 -13.81 15.21 25.24
C TRP A 62 -15.05 14.86 24.40
N ALA A 63 -15.83 13.85 24.81
CA ALA A 63 -16.99 13.36 24.06
C ALA A 63 -17.93 14.49 23.64
N TRP A 64 -18.24 14.56 22.34
CA TRP A 64 -19.07 15.58 21.68
C TRP A 64 -18.57 17.03 21.79
N ASN A 65 -17.38 17.29 22.35
CA ASN A 65 -16.87 18.63 22.44
C ASN A 65 -16.21 19.04 21.12
N PRO A 66 -16.70 20.08 20.41
CA PRO A 66 -16.10 20.51 19.16
C PRO A 66 -14.65 20.98 19.34
N LYS A 67 -14.24 21.35 20.56
CA LYS A 67 -12.86 21.72 20.90
C LYS A 67 -11.86 20.59 20.68
N VAL A 68 -12.31 19.33 20.53
CA VAL A 68 -11.44 18.23 20.10
C VAL A 68 -10.69 18.54 18.80
N LEU A 69 -11.36 19.19 17.85
CA LEU A 69 -10.82 19.48 16.53
C LEU A 69 -9.70 20.53 16.52
N ILE A 70 -9.53 21.28 17.61
CA ILE A 70 -8.48 22.29 17.71
C ILE A 70 -7.11 21.67 17.98
N THR A 71 -7.06 20.39 18.38
CA THR A 71 -5.83 19.72 18.78
C THR A 71 -5.16 18.98 17.62
N LEU A 72 -3.84 19.10 17.51
CA LEU A 72 -3.03 18.54 16.41
C LEU A 72 -3.16 17.02 16.31
N THR A 73 -3.18 16.32 17.44
CA THR A 73 -3.29 14.85 17.47
C THR A 73 -4.56 14.38 16.79
N TYR A 74 -5.68 15.07 17.03
CA TYR A 74 -6.97 14.71 16.45
C TYR A 74 -7.05 15.09 14.98
N GLN A 75 -6.52 16.24 14.57
CA GLN A 75 -6.38 16.57 13.14
C GLN A 75 -5.53 15.52 12.41
N THR A 76 -4.50 14.99 13.06
CA THR A 76 -3.63 13.94 12.50
C THR A 76 -4.38 12.60 12.38
N TYR A 77 -5.23 12.26 13.36
CA TYR A 77 -6.08 11.07 13.31
C TYR A 77 -7.15 11.15 12.21
N ILE A 78 -7.75 12.32 12.01
CA ILE A 78 -8.66 12.57 10.90
C ILE A 78 -7.92 12.33 9.57
N LEU A 79 -6.69 12.83 9.46
CA LEU A 79 -5.86 12.63 8.27
C LEU A 79 -5.52 11.16 8.03
N TRP A 80 -5.19 10.38 9.07
CA TRP A 80 -5.04 8.92 8.99
C TRP A 80 -6.33 8.22 8.54
N THR A 81 -7.48 8.68 9.02
CA THR A 81 -8.79 8.12 8.65
C THR A 81 -9.11 8.40 7.19
N VAL A 82 -8.89 9.64 6.72
CA VAL A 82 -9.06 10.03 5.31
C VAL A 82 -8.11 9.23 4.42
N TYR A 83 -6.84 9.12 4.80
CA TYR A 83 -5.86 8.32 4.07
C TYR A 83 -6.26 6.84 3.98
N SER A 84 -6.64 6.21 5.10
CA SER A 84 -6.97 4.79 5.13
C SER A 84 -8.24 4.49 4.33
N PHE A 85 -9.24 5.36 4.39
CA PHE A 85 -10.42 5.28 3.52
C PHE A 85 -10.04 5.42 2.04
N TRP A 86 -9.29 6.46 1.69
CA TRP A 86 -8.84 6.69 0.32
C TRP A 86 -8.05 5.49 -0.22
N SER A 87 -7.12 4.97 0.59
CA SER A 87 -6.28 3.84 0.20
C SER A 87 -7.07 2.54 0.06
N ALA A 88 -8.09 2.31 0.91
CA ALA A 88 -9.00 1.17 0.75
C ALA A 88 -9.80 1.27 -0.55
N VAL A 89 -10.33 2.45 -0.91
CA VAL A 89 -11.05 2.68 -2.16
C VAL A 89 -10.15 2.47 -3.38
N VAL A 90 -8.95 3.08 -3.39
CA VAL A 90 -7.98 2.92 -4.49
C VAL A 90 -7.58 1.46 -4.64
N CYS A 91 -7.26 0.76 -3.53
CA CYS A 91 -6.90 -0.65 -3.55
C CYS A 91 -8.04 -1.53 -4.09
N PHE A 92 -9.28 -1.27 -3.65
CA PHE A 92 -10.47 -1.99 -4.12
C PHE A 92 -10.68 -1.80 -5.62
N VAL A 93 -10.73 -0.56 -6.09
CA VAL A 93 -10.99 -0.22 -7.50
C VAL A 93 -9.92 -0.82 -8.41
N LEU A 94 -8.64 -0.71 -8.05
CA LEU A 94 -7.54 -1.20 -8.88
C LEU A 94 -7.44 -2.74 -8.86
N TYR A 95 -7.72 -3.37 -7.72
CA TYR A 95 -7.75 -4.83 -7.62
C TYR A 95 -8.84 -5.42 -8.53
N PHE A 96 -10.09 -4.98 -8.37
CA PHE A 96 -11.19 -5.50 -9.18
C PHE A 96 -11.16 -5.04 -10.63
N GLY A 97 -10.67 -3.82 -10.90
CA GLY A 97 -10.47 -3.34 -12.27
C GLY A 97 -9.47 -4.19 -13.04
N SER A 98 -8.34 -4.54 -12.41
CA SER A 98 -7.34 -5.44 -12.98
C SER A 98 -7.93 -6.84 -13.27
N THR A 99 -8.65 -7.42 -12.30
CA THR A 99 -9.32 -8.72 -12.47
C THR A 99 -10.36 -8.68 -13.60
N TYR A 100 -11.16 -7.62 -13.69
CA TYR A 100 -12.19 -7.46 -14.73
C TYR A 100 -11.59 -7.39 -16.13
N HIS A 101 -10.59 -6.53 -16.34
CA HIS A 101 -9.93 -6.41 -17.65
C HIS A 101 -9.27 -7.71 -18.09
N HIS A 102 -8.71 -8.47 -17.14
CA HIS A 102 -8.10 -9.75 -17.42
C HIS A 102 -9.14 -10.83 -17.83
N LEU A 103 -10.22 -10.98 -17.05
CA LEU A 103 -11.31 -11.90 -17.38
C LEU A 103 -11.91 -11.57 -18.75
N ARG A 104 -12.09 -10.29 -19.06
CA ARG A 104 -12.57 -9.83 -20.36
C ARG A 104 -11.61 -10.20 -21.50
N GLY A 105 -10.31 -9.98 -21.31
CA GLY A 105 -9.30 -10.36 -22.31
C GLY A 105 -9.24 -11.87 -22.56
N GLN A 106 -9.38 -12.69 -21.51
CA GLN A 106 -9.47 -14.15 -21.64
C GLN A 106 -10.73 -14.56 -22.42
N ILE A 107 -11.89 -14.00 -22.08
CA ILE A 107 -13.16 -14.27 -22.77
C ILE A 107 -13.06 -13.87 -24.25
N GLU A 108 -12.51 -12.69 -24.56
CA GLU A 108 -12.31 -12.23 -25.94
C GLU A 108 -11.35 -13.17 -26.69
N SER A 109 -10.25 -13.62 -26.07
CA SER A 109 -9.32 -14.59 -26.67
C SER A 109 -9.94 -15.97 -26.94
N CYS A 110 -10.75 -16.49 -26.01
CA CYS A 110 -11.49 -17.74 -26.19
C CYS A 110 -12.57 -17.60 -27.27
N SER A 111 -13.20 -16.42 -27.41
CA SER A 111 -14.21 -16.17 -28.43
C SER A 111 -13.65 -16.02 -29.84
N LEU A 112 -12.37 -15.66 -29.97
CA LEU A 112 -11.65 -15.62 -31.25
C LEU A 112 -11.17 -17.01 -31.70
N ILE A 113 -11.15 -17.99 -30.79
CA ILE A 113 -10.99 -19.41 -31.13
C ILE A 113 -12.37 -19.96 -31.49
N SER A 114 -12.88 -19.57 -32.68
CA SER A 114 -14.07 -20.18 -33.28
C SER A 114 -13.74 -21.60 -33.78
N PRO A 115 -14.69 -22.55 -33.85
CA PRO A 115 -14.45 -23.97 -34.19
C PRO A 115 -13.93 -24.24 -35.61
N ASP A 116 -13.77 -23.21 -36.44
CA ASP A 116 -13.40 -23.36 -37.85
C ASP A 116 -11.95 -23.81 -38.05
N SER A 117 -11.07 -23.63 -37.05
CA SER A 117 -9.68 -24.12 -37.13
C SER A 117 -9.54 -25.62 -36.85
N PHE A 118 -10.54 -26.28 -36.26
CA PHE A 118 -10.52 -27.73 -36.05
C PHE A 118 -10.99 -28.51 -37.30
N SER A 119 -11.67 -27.83 -38.22
CA SER A 119 -12.22 -28.48 -39.43
C SER A 119 -11.21 -28.58 -40.58
N GLN A 120 -10.08 -27.87 -40.52
CA GLN A 120 -9.05 -27.93 -41.57
C GLN A 120 -7.95 -28.97 -41.33
N GLU A 121 -7.74 -29.44 -40.10
CA GLU A 121 -6.67 -30.39 -39.80
C GLU A 121 -7.08 -31.86 -39.98
N VAL A 122 -8.38 -32.15 -40.15
CA VAL A 122 -8.90 -33.51 -40.37
C VAL A 122 -8.96 -33.90 -41.86
N GLN A 123 -8.79 -32.95 -42.79
CA GLN A 123 -8.94 -33.21 -44.23
C GLN A 123 -7.65 -33.38 -45.03
N ASP A 124 -6.46 -33.16 -44.44
CA ASP A 124 -5.16 -33.37 -45.09
C ASP A 124 -4.42 -34.58 -44.50
N SER A 125 -4.95 -35.79 -44.70
CA SER A 125 -4.19 -37.03 -44.55
C SER A 125 -4.35 -37.88 -45.81
N PRO A 126 -3.28 -38.08 -46.61
CA PRO A 126 -3.40 -38.80 -47.87
C PRO A 126 -3.42 -40.31 -47.65
N ASP A 127 -4.45 -40.93 -48.21
CA ASP A 127 -4.54 -42.29 -48.76
C ASP A 127 -3.48 -43.33 -48.32
N ASN A 128 -3.93 -44.37 -47.61
CA ASN A 128 -3.34 -45.69 -47.74
C ASN A 128 -4.42 -46.71 -48.15
N LYS A 129 -4.43 -47.06 -49.44
CA LYS A 129 -5.19 -48.17 -50.01
C LYS A 129 -4.33 -49.43 -50.03
N ASN A 130 -5.02 -50.57 -49.85
CA ASN A 130 -4.61 -51.99 -49.98
C ASN A 130 -4.45 -52.67 -48.61
N THR A 131 -5.03 -53.84 -48.31
CA THR A 131 -5.62 -54.90 -49.14
C THR A 131 -6.42 -55.87 -48.25
N SER A 132 -7.34 -56.60 -48.88
CA SER A 132 -8.24 -57.63 -48.34
C SER A 132 -7.59 -58.78 -47.55
N ARG A 133 -8.35 -59.41 -46.63
CA ARG A 133 -8.99 -60.75 -46.80
C ARG A 133 -9.08 -61.58 -45.49
N ALA A 134 -10.32 -61.90 -45.14
CA ALA A 134 -10.86 -63.18 -44.63
C ALA A 134 -10.65 -63.67 -43.17
N ASP A 135 -11.80 -64.18 -42.67
CA ASP A 135 -12.04 -65.33 -41.78
C ASP A 135 -12.00 -65.18 -40.25
N ALA A 136 -13.20 -65.34 -39.65
CA ALA A 136 -13.44 -65.86 -38.31
C ALA A 136 -13.63 -67.39 -38.41
N PRO A 137 -13.33 -68.22 -37.38
CA PRO A 137 -14.25 -68.37 -36.23
C PRO A 137 -13.59 -68.73 -34.86
N SER A 138 -14.34 -68.57 -33.75
CA SER A 138 -14.09 -69.19 -32.41
C SER A 138 -14.43 -70.71 -32.39
N PRO A 139 -14.28 -71.51 -31.30
CA PRO A 139 -13.91 -71.22 -29.88
C PRO A 139 -12.95 -72.24 -29.18
N ALA A 140 -12.64 -71.95 -27.90
CA ALA A 140 -12.39 -72.88 -26.76
C ALA A 140 -10.97 -73.07 -26.15
N SER A 141 -11.00 -72.98 -24.81
CA SER A 141 -10.22 -73.64 -23.72
C SER A 141 -8.73 -73.36 -23.44
N GLU A 142 -8.54 -72.96 -22.17
CA GLU A 142 -7.51 -73.40 -21.19
C GLU A 142 -6.19 -72.65 -20.95
N SER A 143 -6.11 -72.17 -19.70
CA SER A 143 -5.00 -72.26 -18.73
C SER A 143 -4.10 -71.03 -18.50
N CYS A 144 -3.79 -70.88 -17.20
CA CYS A 144 -3.08 -69.82 -16.51
C CYS A 144 -1.60 -69.73 -16.87
N ASP A 145 -1.02 -68.53 -16.93
CA ASP A 145 -0.05 -68.08 -15.91
C ASP A 145 0.57 -66.69 -16.25
N ALA A 146 0.58 -65.86 -15.21
CA ALA A 146 1.57 -64.85 -14.80
C ALA A 146 2.05 -63.70 -15.73
N ALA A 147 1.87 -62.49 -15.15
CA ALA A 147 2.71 -61.28 -15.20
C ALA A 147 2.42 -60.17 -16.25
N THR A 148 1.53 -59.23 -15.83
CA THR A 148 1.58 -57.74 -15.85
C THR A 148 2.36 -56.95 -16.93
N PRO A 149 2.00 -55.69 -17.27
CA PRO A 149 1.10 -54.77 -16.56
C PRO A 149 0.08 -54.01 -17.46
N ASP A 150 -0.75 -53.21 -16.78
CA ASP A 150 -1.48 -52.03 -17.27
C ASP A 150 -2.81 -52.22 -18.02
N GLU A 151 -3.93 -52.10 -17.29
CA GLU A 151 -5.06 -51.30 -17.77
C GLU A 151 -6.05 -50.87 -16.67
N HIS A 152 -6.44 -49.60 -16.78
CA HIS A 152 -7.79 -49.04 -16.63
C HIS A 152 -8.46 -48.69 -15.28
N THR A 153 -8.78 -47.39 -15.25
CA THR A 153 -10.00 -46.73 -14.73
C THR A 153 -10.17 -46.63 -13.22
N VAL A 154 -10.34 -45.41 -12.70
CA VAL A 154 -11.66 -44.79 -12.44
C VAL A 154 -11.46 -43.29 -12.16
N ASN A 155 -12.39 -42.52 -12.71
CA ASN A 155 -12.70 -41.11 -12.49
C ASN A 155 -12.38 -40.58 -11.09
N ASP A 156 -11.92 -39.32 -11.02
CA ASP A 156 -12.54 -38.36 -10.11
C ASP A 156 -12.28 -36.91 -10.54
N ASN A 157 -13.37 -36.26 -10.95
CA ASN A 157 -13.68 -34.84 -10.78
C ASN A 157 -12.50 -33.88 -10.52
N ASP A 158 -11.91 -33.32 -11.58
CA ASP A 158 -11.17 -32.06 -11.45
C ASP A 158 -12.11 -30.86 -11.68
N SER A 159 -13.06 -30.73 -10.74
CA SER A 159 -13.74 -29.47 -10.45
C SER A 159 -12.86 -28.60 -9.54
N ARG A 160 -11.59 -28.40 -9.89
CA ARG A 160 -10.71 -27.45 -9.20
C ARG A 160 -10.73 -26.11 -9.93
N PHE A 161 -11.74 -25.32 -9.59
CA PHE A 161 -11.87 -23.90 -9.88
C PHE A 161 -10.67 -23.13 -9.30
N GLY A 162 -9.55 -23.14 -10.01
CA GLY A 162 -8.27 -22.55 -9.62
C GLY A 162 -8.26 -21.03 -9.80
N THR A 163 -8.92 -20.31 -8.91
CA THR A 163 -9.01 -18.82 -8.95
C THR A 163 -7.82 -18.11 -8.31
N THR A 164 -6.87 -18.84 -7.71
CA THR A 164 -5.77 -18.25 -6.91
C THR A 164 -4.39 -18.37 -7.54
N LEU A 165 -4.22 -19.17 -8.60
CA LEU A 165 -2.90 -19.39 -9.21
C LEU A 165 -2.49 -18.33 -10.26
N ASP A 166 -3.43 -17.53 -10.77
CA ASP A 166 -3.16 -16.70 -11.95
C ASP A 166 -2.74 -15.25 -11.63
N ALA A 167 -3.26 -14.63 -10.55
CA ALA A 167 -2.89 -13.27 -10.15
C ALA A 167 -1.38 -13.09 -9.90
N THR A 168 -0.76 -14.16 -9.43
CA THR A 168 0.69 -14.30 -9.15
C THR A 168 1.50 -14.29 -10.44
N ALA A 169 1.10 -15.11 -11.42
CA ALA A 169 1.73 -15.19 -12.73
C ALA A 169 1.57 -13.89 -13.52
N LEU A 170 0.48 -13.16 -13.30
CA LEU A 170 0.20 -11.87 -13.95
C LEU A 170 1.07 -10.73 -13.43
N LEU A 171 1.32 -10.67 -12.12
CA LEU A 171 2.22 -9.68 -11.53
C LEU A 171 3.68 -9.99 -11.89
N GLN A 172 4.05 -11.28 -11.95
CA GLN A 172 5.33 -11.73 -12.49
C GLN A 172 5.46 -11.45 -14.00
N GLY A 173 4.38 -11.57 -14.77
CA GLY A 173 4.33 -11.23 -16.18
C GLY A 173 4.60 -9.75 -16.43
N TYR A 174 3.95 -8.87 -15.66
CA TYR A 174 4.17 -7.41 -15.71
C TYR A 174 5.60 -7.03 -15.29
N LEU A 175 6.10 -7.60 -14.18
CA LEU A 175 7.48 -7.39 -13.73
C LEU A 175 8.52 -7.94 -14.72
N ARG A 176 8.20 -9.00 -15.46
CA ARG A 176 9.06 -9.59 -16.50
C ARG A 176 9.06 -8.75 -17.77
N ASP A 177 7.96 -8.08 -18.11
CA ASP A 177 7.89 -7.20 -19.28
C ASP A 177 8.65 -5.87 -19.07
N ASP A 178 8.58 -5.32 -17.85
CA ASP A 178 9.40 -4.16 -17.42
C ASP A 178 10.91 -4.46 -17.53
N SER A 179 11.31 -5.70 -17.24
CA SER A 179 12.70 -6.13 -17.41
C SER A 179 13.16 -6.25 -18.87
N ARG A 180 12.25 -6.51 -19.82
CA ARG A 180 12.57 -6.55 -21.27
C ARG A 180 12.77 -5.16 -21.86
N HIS A 181 11.99 -4.17 -21.41
CA HIS A 181 12.21 -2.77 -21.76
C HIS A 181 13.56 -2.25 -21.22
N THR A 182 14.06 -2.80 -20.12
CA THR A 182 15.36 -2.42 -19.55
C THR A 182 16.55 -3.01 -20.33
N THR A 183 16.37 -4.13 -21.05
CA THR A 183 17.46 -4.83 -21.77
C THR A 183 17.58 -4.49 -23.25
N ALA A 184 16.60 -3.82 -23.84
CA ALA A 184 16.64 -3.41 -25.25
C ALA A 184 17.33 -2.04 -25.48
N ASP A 185 17.60 -1.27 -24.43
CA ASP A 185 18.05 0.11 -24.54
C ASP A 185 19.59 0.21 -24.54
N THR A 186 20.20 -0.34 -25.59
CA THR A 186 21.62 -0.07 -25.89
C THR A 186 21.70 1.23 -26.68
N GLY A 187 21.67 2.38 -25.98
CA GLY A 187 22.13 3.65 -26.56
C GLY A 187 21.24 4.89 -26.43
N THR A 188 20.01 4.79 -25.93
CA THR A 188 19.15 5.99 -25.75
C THR A 188 19.22 6.47 -24.31
N VAL A 189 19.83 7.63 -24.07
CA VAL A 189 19.76 8.30 -22.76
C VAL A 189 18.32 8.78 -22.58
N THR A 190 17.48 7.93 -21.98
CA THR A 190 16.13 8.32 -21.54
C THR A 190 16.28 9.49 -20.57
N SER A 191 15.55 10.57 -20.82
CA SER A 191 15.64 11.76 -19.98
C SER A 191 15.17 11.41 -18.56
N LEU A 192 15.75 12.02 -17.51
CA LEU A 192 15.34 11.79 -16.11
C LEU A 192 13.81 11.93 -15.88
N PRO A 193 13.08 12.84 -16.57
CA PRO A 193 11.63 12.88 -16.55
C PRO A 193 10.93 11.61 -17.05
N ASP A 194 11.49 10.91 -18.04
CA ASP A 194 10.95 9.65 -18.57
C ASP A 194 11.16 8.50 -17.59
N ARG A 195 12.22 8.55 -16.79
CA ARG A 195 12.50 7.59 -15.71
C ARG A 195 11.56 7.75 -14.50
N TYR A 196 10.96 8.92 -14.31
CA TYR A 196 10.06 9.22 -13.19
C TYR A 196 8.80 9.94 -13.68
N PRO A 197 7.85 9.21 -14.28
CA PRO A 197 6.61 9.77 -14.77
C PRO A 197 5.77 10.36 -13.62
N ARG A 198 4.87 11.28 -13.99
CA ARG A 198 3.86 11.79 -13.05
C ARG A 198 2.91 10.65 -12.71
N LEU A 199 2.62 10.47 -11.42
CA LEU A 199 1.62 9.52 -10.99
C LEU A 199 0.21 9.98 -11.43
N PRO A 200 -0.70 9.04 -11.71
CA PRO A 200 -2.13 9.35 -11.74
C PRO A 200 -2.53 10.11 -10.48
N TRP A 201 -3.40 11.10 -10.62
CA TRP A 201 -3.72 12.05 -9.55
C TRP A 201 -4.15 11.34 -8.25
N TYR A 202 -4.88 10.23 -8.34
CA TYR A 202 -5.37 9.49 -7.17
C TYR A 202 -4.27 8.78 -6.37
N LEU A 203 -3.21 8.30 -7.05
CA LEU A 203 -2.02 7.76 -6.37
C LEU A 203 -1.16 8.87 -5.79
N GLY A 204 -1.06 10.00 -6.50
CA GLY A 204 -0.40 11.21 -6.00
C GLY A 204 -1.06 11.73 -4.71
N CYS A 205 -2.39 11.85 -4.71
CA CYS A 205 -3.18 12.23 -3.52
C CYS A 205 -2.94 11.26 -2.37
N GLN A 206 -2.97 9.94 -2.62
CA GLN A 206 -2.69 8.94 -1.59
C GLN A 206 -1.31 9.14 -0.96
N TRP A 207 -0.28 9.45 -1.77
CA TRP A 207 1.07 9.63 -1.27
C TRP A 207 1.19 10.86 -0.36
N VAL A 208 0.56 11.97 -0.75
CA VAL A 208 0.54 13.21 0.05
C VAL A 208 -0.21 12.98 1.36
N LEU A 209 -1.40 12.36 1.29
CA LEU A 209 -2.24 12.03 2.45
C LEU A 209 -1.54 11.10 3.44
N TYR A 210 -0.67 10.20 2.97
CA TYR A 210 0.15 9.33 3.81
C TYR A 210 1.30 10.08 4.49
N THR A 211 2.00 10.95 3.75
CA THR A 211 3.29 11.49 4.18
C THR A 211 3.16 12.34 5.44
N ALA A 212 2.21 13.28 5.48
CA ALA A 212 2.04 14.19 6.61
C ALA A 212 1.75 13.47 7.95
N PRO A 213 0.75 12.57 8.06
CA PRO A 213 0.46 11.91 9.32
C PRO A 213 1.53 10.86 9.70
N ALA A 214 2.14 10.16 8.73
CA ALA A 214 3.23 9.21 8.99
C ALA A 214 4.45 9.89 9.60
N VAL A 215 4.85 11.05 9.08
CA VAL A 215 6.00 11.82 9.59
C VAL A 215 5.66 12.50 10.93
N SER A 216 4.42 12.94 11.12
CA SER A 216 3.99 13.60 12.37
C SER A 216 3.83 12.64 13.55
N ALA A 217 3.71 11.34 13.30
CA ALA A 217 3.42 10.33 14.32
C ALA A 217 4.46 10.27 15.46
N LEU A 218 5.75 10.26 15.12
CA LEU A 218 6.83 10.22 16.12
C LEU A 218 6.89 11.52 16.96
N PRO A 219 6.88 12.74 16.37
CA PRO A 219 6.78 13.97 17.12
C PRO A 219 5.58 14.01 18.08
N ILE A 220 4.39 13.61 17.63
CA ILE A 220 3.19 13.55 18.48
C ILE A 220 3.40 12.61 19.67
N THR A 221 3.99 11.43 19.43
CA THR A 221 4.29 10.47 20.49
C THR A 221 5.26 11.09 21.50
N VAL A 222 6.40 11.59 21.03
CA VAL A 222 7.47 12.11 21.89
C VAL A 222 6.98 13.31 22.71
N VAL A 223 6.35 14.30 22.07
CA VAL A 223 5.87 15.52 22.76
C VAL A 223 4.84 15.17 23.82
N PHE A 224 3.91 14.27 23.52
CA PHE A 224 2.91 13.88 24.51
C PHE A 224 3.54 13.21 25.73
N TRP A 225 4.33 12.17 25.51
CA TRP A 225 4.89 11.37 26.60
C TRP A 225 5.98 12.08 27.40
N SER A 226 6.66 13.07 26.82
CA SER A 226 7.72 13.83 27.50
C SER A 226 7.26 15.15 28.12
N LEU A 227 6.32 15.86 27.48
CA LEU A 227 5.97 17.24 27.88
C LEU A 227 4.51 17.43 28.33
N MET A 228 3.57 16.61 27.83
CA MET A 228 2.14 16.87 28.06
C MET A 228 1.51 15.93 29.09
N ARG A 229 2.01 14.70 29.20
CA ARG A 229 1.47 13.73 30.15
C ARG A 229 1.69 14.20 31.59
N PRO A 230 0.65 14.32 32.42
CA PRO A 230 0.81 14.67 33.83
C PRO A 230 1.66 13.63 34.56
N ALA A 231 2.68 14.10 35.29
CA ALA A 231 3.52 13.23 36.11
C ALA A 231 2.67 12.55 37.21
N GLY A 232 2.84 11.24 37.38
CA GLY A 232 2.17 10.48 38.45
C GLY A 232 0.75 9.97 38.16
N GLN A 233 0.15 10.28 37.01
CA GLN A 233 -1.14 9.68 36.62
C GLN A 233 -0.98 8.29 36.00
N SER A 234 -1.99 7.43 36.09
CA SER A 234 -1.99 6.12 35.43
C SER A 234 -2.02 6.27 33.90
N VAL A 235 -1.51 5.27 33.19
CA VAL A 235 -1.61 5.24 31.72
C VAL A 235 -3.03 4.83 31.33
N VAL A 236 -3.76 5.77 30.71
CA VAL A 236 -5.09 5.51 30.16
C VAL A 236 -4.97 4.99 28.73
N ILE A 237 -5.79 4.01 28.37
CA ILE A 237 -5.81 3.36 27.05
C ILE A 237 -6.00 4.39 25.93
N GLU A 238 -6.85 5.39 26.17
CA GLU A 238 -7.12 6.50 25.26
C GLU A 238 -5.82 7.22 24.83
N ASN A 239 -4.99 7.60 25.80
CA ASN A 239 -3.72 8.27 25.56
C ASN A 239 -2.72 7.39 24.80
N VAL A 240 -2.71 6.07 25.07
CA VAL A 240 -1.86 5.12 24.34
C VAL A 240 -2.31 5.02 22.89
N LEU A 241 -3.61 4.89 22.66
CA LEU A 241 -4.18 4.78 21.33
C LEU A 241 -3.88 6.07 20.54
N ILE A 242 -4.19 7.27 21.03
CA ILE A 242 -3.99 8.47 20.21
C ILE A 242 -2.54 8.93 20.07
N HIS A 243 -1.66 8.62 21.03
CA HIS A 243 -0.29 9.12 20.96
C HIS A 243 0.66 8.05 20.46
N ALA A 244 0.65 6.86 21.05
CA ALA A 244 1.60 5.80 20.67
C ALA A 244 1.16 5.02 19.42
N MET A 245 -0.14 4.73 19.27
CA MET A 245 -0.63 3.93 18.14
C MET A 245 -0.54 4.66 16.79
N ASN A 246 -0.42 6.00 16.81
CA ASN A 246 -0.04 6.78 15.64
C ASN A 246 1.30 6.30 15.05
N SER A 247 2.33 6.15 15.89
CA SER A 247 3.65 5.69 15.47
C SER A 247 3.63 4.23 15.02
N VAL A 248 2.85 3.38 15.70
CA VAL A 248 2.65 1.98 15.28
C VAL A 248 1.96 1.91 13.92
N THR A 249 0.91 2.71 13.70
CA THR A 249 0.19 2.78 12.42
C THR A 249 1.12 3.25 11.31
N ALA A 250 1.90 4.30 11.53
CA ALA A 250 2.89 4.80 10.57
C ALA A 250 3.92 3.72 10.20
N PHE A 251 4.44 3.00 11.20
CA PHE A 251 5.40 1.92 11.01
C PHE A 251 4.80 0.75 10.23
N LEU A 252 3.63 0.26 10.64
CA LEU A 252 2.94 -0.84 9.96
C LEU A 252 2.62 -0.48 8.51
N GLU A 253 2.12 0.72 8.26
CA GLU A 253 1.82 1.19 6.92
C GLU A 253 3.07 1.28 6.04
N LEU A 254 4.17 1.78 6.59
CA LEU A 254 5.45 1.87 5.88
C LEU A 254 5.97 0.48 5.49
N PHE A 255 5.89 -0.49 6.39
CA PHE A 255 6.42 -1.83 6.17
C PHE A 255 5.49 -2.68 5.30
N ILE A 256 4.19 -2.75 5.62
CA ILE A 256 3.22 -3.61 4.93
C ILE A 256 2.97 -3.13 3.49
N THR A 257 2.91 -1.80 3.29
CA THR A 257 2.70 -1.20 1.98
C THR A 257 4.02 -0.97 1.25
N GLY A 258 4.03 -1.14 -0.07
CA GLY A 258 5.18 -0.78 -0.92
C GLY A 258 5.44 0.73 -1.09
N LEU A 259 4.80 1.60 -0.30
CA LEU A 259 4.82 3.05 -0.51
C LEU A 259 6.26 3.59 -0.45
N PRO A 260 6.73 4.29 -1.49
CA PRO A 260 8.03 4.92 -1.47
C PRO A 260 8.02 6.16 -0.55
N VAL A 261 9.17 6.53 -0.01
CA VAL A 261 9.36 7.79 0.71
C VAL A 261 10.45 8.58 -0.02
N SER A 262 10.19 9.84 -0.34
CA SER A 262 11.19 10.75 -0.90
C SER A 262 11.62 11.78 0.13
N LEU A 263 12.92 12.13 0.15
CA LEU A 263 13.43 13.17 1.03
C LEU A 263 12.76 14.53 0.79
N LEU A 264 12.45 14.90 -0.46
CA LEU A 264 11.82 16.18 -0.76
C LEU A 264 10.34 16.27 -0.38
N HIS A 265 9.70 15.13 -0.08
CA HIS A 265 8.33 15.12 0.44
C HIS A 265 8.22 15.63 1.87
N VAL A 266 9.35 16.01 2.52
CA VAL A 266 9.37 16.74 3.80
C VAL A 266 8.57 18.05 3.74
N VAL A 267 8.35 18.60 2.54
CA VAL A 267 7.49 19.79 2.37
C VAL A 267 6.06 19.55 2.84
N TYR A 268 5.49 18.35 2.67
CA TYR A 268 4.11 18.07 3.05
C TYR A 268 3.88 18.11 4.57
N PRO A 269 4.66 17.41 5.42
CA PRO A 269 4.53 17.53 6.86
C PRO A 269 4.91 18.94 7.36
N ILE A 270 5.84 19.66 6.73
CA ILE A 270 6.14 21.06 7.09
C ILE A 270 4.94 21.96 6.84
N LEU A 271 4.30 21.86 5.67
CA LEU A 271 3.09 22.63 5.36
C LEU A 271 1.94 22.29 6.30
N TYR A 272 1.80 21.02 6.68
CA TYR A 272 0.81 20.58 7.66
C TYR A 272 1.07 21.18 9.06
N LEU A 273 2.33 21.17 9.53
CA LEU A 273 2.68 21.80 10.81
C LEU A 273 2.49 23.31 10.76
N LEU A 274 2.87 23.97 9.66
CA LEU A 274 2.67 25.41 9.47
C LEU A 274 1.17 25.76 9.48
N TRP A 275 0.34 24.96 8.80
CA TRP A 275 -1.11 25.08 8.86
C TRP A 275 -1.60 25.06 10.30
N TYR A 276 -1.16 24.08 11.11
CA TYR A 276 -1.59 23.97 12.49
C TYR A 276 -1.14 25.14 13.36
N ILE A 277 0.08 25.63 13.17
CA ILE A 277 0.59 26.82 13.90
C ILE A 277 -0.25 28.05 13.56
N VAL A 278 -0.49 28.30 12.28
CA VAL A 278 -1.30 29.44 11.81
C VAL A 278 -2.73 29.33 12.34
N PHE A 279 -3.34 28.15 12.23
CA PHE A 279 -4.66 27.86 12.81
C PHE A 279 -4.69 28.14 14.32
N SER A 280 -3.67 27.69 15.06
CA SER A 280 -3.60 27.86 16.52
C SER A 280 -3.52 29.32 16.92
N LEU A 281 -2.69 30.11 16.22
CA LEU A 281 -2.58 31.55 16.45
C LEU A 281 -3.91 32.25 16.19
N ILE A 282 -4.54 32.01 15.02
CA ILE A 282 -5.84 32.61 14.68
C ILE A 282 -6.91 32.21 15.71
N TYR A 283 -6.93 30.95 16.14
CA TYR A 283 -7.89 30.45 17.12
C TYR A 283 -7.77 31.18 18.46
N VAL A 284 -6.55 31.32 19.00
CA VAL A 284 -6.31 32.00 20.27
C VAL A 284 -6.60 33.50 20.14
N GLU A 285 -6.10 34.18 19.11
CA GLU A 285 -6.36 35.62 18.89
C GLU A 285 -7.85 35.94 18.70
N ALA A 286 -8.65 34.98 18.24
CA ALA A 286 -10.11 35.10 18.16
C ALA A 286 -10.84 34.85 19.50
N GLY A 287 -10.11 34.74 20.62
CA GLY A 287 -10.65 34.45 21.96
C GLY A 287 -10.83 32.96 22.25
N GLY A 288 -10.20 32.08 21.47
CA GLY A 288 -10.27 30.63 21.64
C GLY A 288 -9.61 30.14 22.92
N THR A 289 -10.20 29.14 23.55
CA THR A 289 -9.73 28.58 24.83
C THR A 289 -9.60 27.06 24.79
N ASP A 290 -8.80 26.47 25.68
CA ASP A 290 -8.84 25.03 25.95
C ASP A 290 -10.18 24.61 26.61
N LEU A 291 -10.29 23.36 27.06
CA LEU A 291 -11.51 22.92 27.75
C LEU A 291 -11.77 23.59 29.09
N TRP A 292 -10.72 24.01 29.77
CA TRP A 292 -10.79 24.56 31.11
C TRP A 292 -10.95 26.09 31.09
N GLY A 293 -11.03 26.68 29.90
CA GLY A 293 -11.24 28.11 29.70
C GLY A 293 -9.94 28.92 29.69
N ASN A 294 -8.77 28.28 29.64
CA ASN A 294 -7.50 28.99 29.53
C ASN A 294 -7.26 29.44 28.09
N HIS A 295 -6.60 30.59 27.93
CA HIS A 295 -6.36 31.24 26.63
C HIS A 295 -5.16 30.65 25.86
N TYR A 296 -5.15 29.33 25.72
CA TYR A 296 -4.20 28.56 24.92
C TYR A 296 -4.84 27.22 24.52
N ILE A 297 -4.36 26.57 23.46
CA ILE A 297 -4.76 25.19 23.14
C ILE A 297 -4.01 24.18 24.02
N TYR A 298 -2.72 24.44 24.20
CA TYR A 298 -1.82 23.62 24.98
C TYR A 298 -1.02 24.53 25.91
N LYS A 299 -1.01 24.23 27.20
CA LYS A 299 -0.24 25.00 28.19
C LYS A 299 1.24 25.13 27.85
N VAL A 300 1.81 24.11 27.21
CA VAL A 300 3.21 24.07 26.74
C VAL A 300 3.47 25.00 25.55
N PHE A 301 2.43 25.41 24.82
CA PHE A 301 2.49 26.35 23.70
C PHE A 301 1.68 27.63 24.01
N ASP A 302 1.91 28.20 25.20
CA ASP A 302 1.30 29.44 25.65
C ASP A 302 2.02 30.65 25.00
N PHE A 303 1.39 31.21 23.95
CA PHE A 303 1.93 32.33 23.19
C PHE A 303 1.91 33.66 23.96
N GLU A 304 1.00 33.83 24.93
CA GLU A 304 0.86 35.06 25.71
C GLU A 304 1.73 35.03 26.97
N GLY A 305 1.65 33.94 27.75
CA GLY A 305 2.34 33.85 29.03
C GLY A 305 3.84 33.66 28.91
N ASN A 306 4.31 32.87 27.93
CA ASN A 306 5.73 32.56 27.75
C ASN A 306 6.15 32.46 26.27
N PRO A 307 6.10 33.57 25.51
CA PRO A 307 6.33 33.56 24.06
C PRO A 307 7.71 33.02 23.65
N SER A 308 8.76 33.28 24.45
CA SER A 308 10.11 32.80 24.15
C SER A 308 10.25 31.28 24.29
N LEU A 309 9.64 30.69 25.33
CA LEU A 309 9.61 29.24 25.53
C LEU A 309 8.79 28.58 24.41
N THR A 310 7.62 29.13 24.11
CA THR A 310 6.75 28.63 23.04
C THR A 310 7.46 28.66 21.69
N ALA A 311 8.14 29.76 21.34
CA ALA A 311 8.95 29.85 20.12
C ALA A 311 10.07 28.79 20.08
N GLY A 312 10.80 28.61 21.19
CA GLY A 312 11.85 27.58 21.30
C GLY A 312 11.31 26.16 21.11
N LEU A 313 10.15 25.86 21.69
CA LEU A 313 9.49 24.56 21.56
C LEU A 313 8.96 24.31 20.15
N VAL A 314 8.42 25.33 19.47
CA VAL A 314 8.02 25.23 18.06
C VAL A 314 9.24 24.88 17.20
N VAL A 315 10.37 25.55 17.39
CA VAL A 315 11.62 25.23 16.68
C VAL A 315 12.08 23.79 16.97
N ALA A 316 11.98 23.35 18.23
CA ALA A 316 12.32 21.97 18.61
C ALA A 316 11.40 20.94 17.94
N VAL A 317 10.08 21.21 17.86
CA VAL A 317 9.10 20.34 17.19
C VAL A 317 9.36 20.28 15.68
N VAL A 318 9.71 21.41 15.04
CA VAL A 318 10.12 21.43 13.63
C VAL A 318 11.38 20.57 13.45
N GLY A 319 12.39 20.70 14.31
CA GLY A 319 13.58 19.85 14.28
C GLY A 319 13.25 18.36 14.43
N LEU A 320 12.36 18.01 15.37
CA LEU A 320 11.90 16.64 15.58
C LEU A 320 11.12 16.09 14.39
N LEU A 321 10.31 16.92 13.72
CA LEU A 321 9.61 16.56 12.49
C LEU A 321 10.59 16.24 11.35
N LEU A 322 11.66 17.02 11.19
CA LEU A 322 12.71 16.75 10.20
C LEU A 322 13.44 15.43 10.50
N VAL A 323 13.79 15.19 11.78
CA VAL A 323 14.40 13.93 12.22
C VAL A 323 13.45 12.75 11.94
N SER A 324 12.17 12.89 12.26
CA SER A 324 11.14 11.89 11.95
C SER A 324 11.07 11.56 10.47
N HIS A 325 11.08 12.58 9.59
CA HIS A 325 11.07 12.37 8.14
C HIS A 325 12.28 11.58 7.66
N VAL A 326 13.47 11.91 8.19
CA VAL A 326 14.70 11.18 7.88
C VAL A 326 14.64 9.73 8.36
N ILE A 327 14.09 9.48 9.56
CA ILE A 327 13.88 8.11 10.08
C ILE A 327 12.93 7.33 9.16
N VAL A 328 11.77 7.90 8.82
CA VAL A 328 10.78 7.30 7.91
C VAL A 328 11.41 6.96 6.56
N PHE A 329 12.23 7.85 6.01
CA PHE A 329 13.00 7.60 4.78
C PHE A 329 14.00 6.45 4.92
N PHE A 330 14.80 6.41 5.99
CA PHE A 330 15.74 5.31 6.19
C PHE A 330 15.03 3.98 6.44
N LEU A 331 13.89 3.97 7.13
CA LEU A 331 13.07 2.78 7.31
C LEU A 331 12.52 2.28 5.96
N SER A 332 12.11 3.16 5.04
CA SER A 332 11.67 2.73 3.72
C SER A 332 12.81 2.10 2.91
N LEU A 333 14.03 2.65 3.02
CA LEU A 333 15.22 2.03 2.42
C LEU A 333 15.56 0.68 3.06
N LEU A 334 15.41 0.55 4.37
CA LEU A 334 15.62 -0.70 5.09
C LEU A 334 14.63 -1.77 4.61
N ARG A 335 13.33 -1.43 4.52
CA ARG A 335 12.29 -2.29 3.96
C ARG A 335 12.68 -2.78 2.57
N ASP A 336 13.05 -1.88 1.67
CA ASP A 336 13.41 -2.23 0.29
C ASP A 336 14.65 -3.14 0.23
N LYS A 337 15.66 -2.91 1.10
CA LYS A 337 16.81 -3.81 1.24
C LYS A 337 16.41 -5.20 1.74
N ILE A 338 15.54 -5.27 2.74
CA ILE A 338 15.03 -6.55 3.27
C ILE A 338 14.32 -7.32 2.16
N LEU A 339 13.47 -6.66 1.37
CA LEU A 339 12.76 -7.27 0.25
C LEU A 339 13.72 -7.90 -0.77
N VAL A 340 14.80 -7.18 -1.13
CA VAL A 340 15.83 -7.70 -2.04
C VAL A 340 16.57 -8.90 -1.44
N CYS A 341 16.86 -8.88 -0.14
CA CYS A 341 17.54 -9.99 0.53
C CYS A 341 16.64 -11.24 0.59
N VAL A 342 15.34 -11.06 0.82
CA VAL A 342 14.36 -12.16 0.86
C VAL A 342 14.11 -12.72 -0.54
N SER A 343 14.02 -11.88 -1.57
CA SER A 343 13.77 -12.32 -2.95
C SER A 343 14.95 -13.00 -3.64
N ARG A 344 16.15 -12.97 -3.04
CA ARG A 344 17.38 -13.60 -3.55
C ARG A 344 17.64 -14.98 -2.96
N ARG A 345 16.88 -15.37 -1.94
CA ARG A 345 16.84 -16.74 -1.42
C ARG A 345 15.77 -17.51 -2.17
#